data_AF-A0A530JRX8-F1
#
_entry.id   AF-A0A530JRX8-F1
#
_cell.length_a   1.000
_cell.length_b   1.000
_cell.length_c   1.000
_cell.angle_alpha   90.00
_cell.angle_beta   90.00
_cell.angle_gamma   90.00
#
_symmetry.space_group_name_H-M   'P 1'
#
loop_
_entity.id
_entity.type
_entity.pdbx_description
1 polymer ?
#
loop_
_entity_poly.entity_id
_entity_poly.type
_entity_poly.pdbx_seq_one_letter_code
_entity_poly.pdbx_strand_id
1 'polypeptide(L)' 'RYTNAKVRENYSRRFSIRFPNEELPAARPAQTTPLYDTMLANNAVMGDSWGLETPLWFAPKGTEPKDIVS' A
#
# COMPACT_ATOMS: atom_id res chain seq x y z
N ARG A 1 15.73 -1.89 -9.05
CA ARG A 1 14.88 -2.82 -8.25
C ARG A 1 13.42 -2.36 -8.27
N TYR A 2 13.11 -1.13 -7.85
CA TYR A 2 11.76 -0.55 -7.89
C TYR A 2 11.09 -0.59 -9.27
N THR A 3 11.69 0.04 -10.29
CA THR A 3 11.12 0.15 -11.64
C THR A 3 10.77 -1.19 -12.27
N ASN A 4 11.65 -2.19 -12.13
CA ASN A 4 11.41 -3.52 -12.70
C ASN A 4 10.19 -4.19 -12.04
N ALA A 5 10.06 -4.11 -10.71
CA ALA A 5 8.93 -4.69 -9.99
C ALA A 5 7.61 -3.97 -10.32
N LYS A 6 7.58 -2.64 -10.35
CA LYS A 6 6.37 -1.87 -10.71
C LYS A 6 5.94 -2.08 -12.17
N VAL A 7 6.87 -2.16 -13.10
CA VAL A 7 6.54 -2.43 -14.51
C VAL A 7 5.93 -3.82 -14.66
N ARG A 8 6.46 -4.84 -13.97
CA ARG A 8 5.90 -6.21 -14.00
C ARG A 8 4.47 -6.25 -13.44
N GLU A 9 4.23 -5.60 -12.31
CA GLU A 9 2.89 -5.51 -11.70
C GLU A 9 1.89 -4.74 -12.58
N ASN A 10 2.31 -3.62 -13.18
CA ASN A 10 1.45 -2.86 -14.08
C ASN A 10 1.10 -3.69 -15.33
N TYR A 11 2.09 -4.35 -15.92
CA TYR A 11 1.89 -5.13 -17.13
C TYR A 11 1.04 -6.39 -16.88
N SER A 12 1.22 -7.06 -15.73
CA SER A 12 0.40 -8.22 -15.37
C SER A 12 -1.07 -7.87 -15.15
N ARG A 13 -1.38 -6.59 -14.88
CA ARG A 13 -2.73 -6.09 -14.58
C ARG A 13 -3.34 -5.28 -15.72
N ARG A 14 -2.71 -5.30 -16.91
CA ARG A 14 -3.09 -4.52 -18.12
C ARG A 14 -4.57 -4.62 -18.49
N PHE A 15 -5.19 -5.79 -18.26
CA PHE A 15 -6.59 -6.07 -18.62
C PHE A 15 -7.50 -6.31 -17.39
N SER A 16 -6.99 -6.04 -16.19
CA SER A 16 -7.77 -6.13 -14.96
C SER A 16 -8.56 -4.83 -14.75
N ILE A 17 -9.75 -4.94 -14.15
CA ILE A 17 -10.48 -3.77 -13.66
C ILE A 17 -9.69 -3.21 -12.48
N ARG A 18 -9.36 -1.90 -12.52
CA ARG A 18 -8.84 -1.19 -11.35
C ARG A 18 -10.01 -0.63 -10.55
N PHE A 19 -10.05 -0.98 -9.28
CA PHE A 19 -11.02 -0.42 -8.34
C PHE A 19 -10.53 0.94 -7.82
N PRO A 20 -11.44 1.87 -7.47
CA PRO A 20 -11.08 3.06 -6.72
C PRO A 20 -10.33 2.69 -5.43
N ASN A 21 -9.34 3.49 -5.05
CA ASN A 21 -8.50 3.30 -3.85
C ASN A 21 -7.69 1.99 -3.80
N GLU A 22 -7.61 1.25 -4.91
CA GLU A 22 -6.82 0.03 -4.96
C GLU A 22 -5.31 0.30 -4.88
N GLU A 23 -4.71 -0.16 -3.78
CA GLU A 23 -3.29 -0.07 -3.51
C GLU A 23 -2.52 -1.27 -4.06
N LEU A 24 -1.37 -1.01 -4.69
CA LEU A 24 -0.58 -2.04 -5.36
C LEU A 24 0.71 -2.36 -4.62
N PRO A 25 0.92 -3.62 -4.17
CA PRO A 25 1.99 -3.96 -3.23
C PRO A 25 3.38 -4.03 -3.84
N ALA A 26 3.55 -4.19 -5.16
CA ALA A 26 4.89 -4.39 -5.71
C ALA A 26 5.78 -3.18 -5.47
N ALA A 27 7.03 -3.44 -5.10
CA ALA A 27 8.05 -2.44 -4.78
C ALA A 27 7.78 -1.58 -3.52
N ARG A 28 6.80 -1.96 -2.69
CA ARG A 28 6.52 -1.34 -1.40
C ARG A 28 7.12 -2.14 -0.23
N PRO A 29 7.62 -1.48 0.83
CA PRO A 29 7.77 -0.04 0.98
C PRO A 29 9.00 0.50 0.21
N ALA A 30 8.88 1.68 -0.41
CA ALA A 30 9.98 2.32 -1.13
C ALA A 30 10.66 3.43 -0.32
N GLN A 31 9.87 4.32 0.27
CA GLN A 31 10.31 5.31 1.25
C GLN A 31 9.39 5.28 2.46
N THR A 32 9.95 5.46 3.65
CA THR A 32 9.20 5.50 4.91
C THR A 32 9.60 6.73 5.72
N THR A 33 8.70 7.20 6.58
CA THR A 33 9.02 8.20 7.59
C THR A 33 9.52 7.52 8.88
N PRO A 34 10.22 8.23 9.78
CA PRO A 34 10.60 7.68 11.09
C PRO A 34 9.42 7.21 11.95
N LEU A 35 8.20 7.64 11.64
CA LEU A 35 6.97 7.25 12.34
C LEU A 35 6.31 6.00 11.74
N TYR A 36 6.86 5.41 10.68
CA TYR A 36 6.26 4.28 9.96
C TYR A 36 5.96 3.10 10.88
N ASP A 37 6.92 2.68 11.71
CA ASP A 37 6.75 1.56 12.63
C ASP A 37 5.71 1.88 13.71
N THR A 38 5.67 3.12 14.20
CA THR A 38 4.65 3.59 15.14
C THR A 38 3.26 3.58 14.52
N MET A 39 3.12 3.97 13.26
CA MET A 39 1.85 3.93 12.53
C MET A 39 1.36 2.48 12.36
N LEU A 40 2.25 1.57 11.95
CA LEU A 40 1.94 0.14 11.85
C LEU A 40 1.52 -0.46 13.21
N ALA A 41 2.22 -0.11 14.29
CA ALA A 41 1.88 -0.55 15.64
C ALA A 41 0.49 -0.06 16.11
N ASN A 42 -0.01 1.06 15.54
CA ASN A 42 -1.35 1.57 15.75
C ASN A 42 -2.38 1.03 14.75
N ASN A 43 -2.06 -0.04 14.03
CA ASN A 43 -2.93 -0.70 13.07
C ASN A 43 -3.27 0.18 11.84
N ALA A 44 -2.30 0.98 11.37
CA ALA A 44 -2.46 1.78 10.16
C ALA A 44 -2.52 0.90 8.90
N VAL A 45 -3.49 1.18 8.04
CA VAL A 45 -3.54 0.68 6.67
C VAL A 45 -2.70 1.63 5.82
N MET A 46 -1.55 1.15 5.34
CA MET A 46 -0.60 1.98 4.61
C MET A 46 -0.91 1.98 3.12
N GLY A 47 -0.84 3.16 2.51
CA GLY A 47 -0.90 3.40 1.06
C GLY A 47 0.40 3.99 0.53
N ASP A 48 0.49 4.12 -0.79
CA ASP A 48 1.62 4.75 -1.48
C ASP A 48 1.22 6.14 -2.02
N SER A 49 1.89 7.18 -1.53
CA SER A 49 1.81 8.52 -2.08
C SER A 49 3.18 8.95 -2.61
N TRP A 50 3.34 8.93 -3.94
CA TRP A 50 4.58 9.32 -4.62
C TRP A 50 5.84 8.54 -4.18
N GLY A 51 5.67 7.26 -3.84
CA GLY A 51 6.74 6.37 -3.36
C GLY A 51 6.96 6.44 -1.85
N LEU A 52 6.23 7.30 -1.13
CA LEU A 52 6.26 7.41 0.31
C LEU A 52 5.08 6.66 0.92
N GLU A 53 5.36 5.80 1.90
CA GLU A 53 4.33 5.12 2.66
C GLU A 53 3.58 6.11 3.56
N THR A 54 2.27 6.24 3.32
CA THR A 54 1.38 7.14 4.07
C THR A 54 0.19 6.37 4.64
N PRO A 55 -0.20 6.60 5.90
CA PRO A 55 -1.37 5.94 6.48
C PRO A 55 -2.65 6.47 5.81
N LEU A 56 -3.47 5.56 5.26
CA LEU A 56 -4.77 5.88 4.67
C LEU A 56 -5.83 6.03 5.77
N TRP A 57 -5.88 5.04 6.67
CA TRP A 57 -6.77 5.00 7.82
C TRP A 57 -6.22 4.03 8.88
N PHE A 58 -6.81 4.03 10.07
CA PHE A 58 -6.39 3.16 11.18
C PHE A 58 -7.49 2.15 11.47
N ALA A 59 -7.15 0.86 11.38
CA ALA A 59 -8.09 -0.21 11.61
C ALA A 59 -8.39 -0.38 13.11
N PRO A 60 -9.63 -0.74 13.48
CA PRO A 60 -9.98 -1.05 14.86
C PRO A 60 -9.04 -2.08 15.49
N LYS A 61 -8.87 -2.03 16.81
CA LYS A 61 -8.02 -3.00 17.51
C LYS A 61 -8.56 -4.42 17.30
N GLY A 62 -7.68 -5.33 16.90
CA GLY A 62 -8.00 -6.75 16.70
C GLY A 62 -8.50 -7.12 15.30
N THR A 63 -8.60 -6.17 14.37
CA THR A 63 -8.88 -6.45 12.95
C THR A 63 -7.60 -6.32 12.12
N GLU A 64 -7.48 -7.11 11.06
CA GLU A 64 -6.35 -6.97 10.13
C GLU A 64 -6.38 -5.59 9.46
N PRO A 65 -5.25 -4.86 9.41
CA PRO A 65 -5.15 -3.55 8.77
C PRO A 65 -5.04 -3.73 7.26
N LYS A 66 -6.13 -4.18 6.64
CA LYS A 66 -6.20 -4.45 5.20
C LYS A 66 -7.40 -3.75 4.58
N ASP A 67 -7.15 -3.07 3.46
CA ASP A 67 -8.23 -2.54 2.65
C ASP A 67 -8.83 -3.65 1.77
N ILE A 68 -10.16 -3.77 1.79
CA ILE A 68 -10.90 -4.71 0.95
C ILE A 68 -11.68 -3.88 -0.05
N VAL A 69 -11.14 -3.77 -1.26
CA VAL A 69 -11.82 -3.10 -2.38
C VAL A 69 -12.96 -3.98 -2.89
N SER A 70 -14.14 -3.38 -3.08
CA SER A 70 -15.34 -4.03 -3.61
C SER A 70 -15.78 -3.40 -4.91
#